data_AF-A0A382P5W2-F1
#
_entry.id   AF-A0A382P5W2-F1
#
_cell.length_a   1.000
_cell.length_b   1.000
_cell.length_c   1.000
_cell.angle_alpha   90.00
_cell.angle_beta   90.00
_cell.angle_gamma   90.00
#
_symmetry.space_group_name_H-M   'P 1'
#
loop_
_entity.id
_entity.type
_entity.pdbx_description
1 polymer ?
#
loop_
_entity_poly.entity_id
_entity_poly.type
_entity_poly.pdbx_seq_one_letter_code
_entity_poly.pdbx_strand_id
1 'polypeptide(L)' 'MSTTNGQTRSEEELRDMLHEAEERKQLWEEHFKSAKMDRKSNAEAIRNITALRGVIKTLRWILKMTDKNGMPIPHPLD' A
#
# COMPACT_ATOMS: atom_id res chain seq x y z
N MET A 1 5.05 10.79 -27.04
CA MET A 1 5.27 9.39 -26.67
C MET A 1 6.51 9.34 -25.80
N SER A 2 6.37 9.05 -24.51
CA SER A 2 7.53 8.93 -23.62
C SER A 2 7.61 7.49 -23.15
N THR A 3 8.53 6.76 -23.77
CA THR A 3 9.00 5.44 -23.39
C THR A 3 9.86 5.57 -22.14
N THR A 4 9.34 5.28 -20.95
CA THR A 4 10.14 5.15 -19.73
C THR A 4 10.75 3.76 -19.65
N ASN A 5 11.77 3.52 -20.49
CA ASN A 5 12.69 2.41 -20.31
C ASN A 5 13.62 2.74 -19.14
N GLY A 6 13.37 2.16 -17.96
CA GLY A 6 14.38 1.95 -16.92
C GLY A 6 14.76 3.14 -16.03
N GLN A 7 13.97 4.20 -15.95
CA GLN A 7 14.19 5.22 -14.91
C GLN A 7 13.59 4.73 -13.58
N THR A 8 14.43 4.66 -12.55
CA THR A 8 13.98 4.52 -11.16
C THR A 8 13.04 5.66 -10.83
N ARG A 9 11.87 5.35 -10.26
CA ARG A 9 10.91 6.36 -9.79
C ARG A 9 11.59 7.34 -8.84
N SER A 10 11.22 8.61 -8.93
CA SER A 10 11.70 9.62 -8.01
C SER A 10 11.18 9.34 -6.58
N GLU A 11 11.82 9.92 -5.58
CA GLU A 11 11.34 9.81 -4.20
C GLU A 11 9.95 10.42 -4.04
N GLU A 12 9.66 11.51 -4.74
CA GLU A 12 8.35 12.18 -4.76
C GLU A 12 7.27 11.26 -5.35
N GLU A 13 7.53 10.64 -6.51
CA GLU A 13 6.61 9.66 -7.11
C GLU A 13 6.33 8.47 -6.17
N LEU A 14 7.35 8.01 -5.44
CA LEU A 14 7.19 6.93 -4.47
C LEU A 14 6.35 7.36 -3.26
N ARG A 15 6.45 8.63 -2.83
CA ARG A 15 5.61 9.20 -1.75
C ARG A 15 4.16 9.36 -2.20
N ASP A 16 3.93 9.80 -3.44
CA ASP A 16 2.59 9.90 -4.01
C ASP A 16 1.93 8.51 -4.12
N MET A 17 2.67 7.53 -4.63
CA MET A 17 2.21 6.14 -4.66
C MET A 17 1.91 5.57 -3.27
N LEU A 18 2.70 5.94 -2.26
CA LEU A 18 2.48 5.53 -0.88
C LEU A 18 1.17 6.11 -0.36
N HIS A 19 0.95 7.41 -0.59
CA HIS A 19 -0.27 8.10 -0.19
C HIS A 19 -1.51 7.47 -0.84
N GLU A 20 -1.48 7.27 -2.16
CA GLU A 20 -2.59 6.63 -2.88
C GLU A 20 -2.86 5.20 -2.39
N ALA A 21 -1.81 4.44 -2.05
CA ALA A 21 -1.97 3.09 -1.50
C ALA A 21 -2.61 3.11 -0.09
N GLU A 22 -2.23 4.06 0.74
CA GLU A 22 -2.79 4.25 2.09
C GLU A 22 -4.26 4.67 2.04
N GLU A 23 -4.61 5.66 1.20
CA GLU A 23 -6.00 6.10 0.99
C GLU A 23 -6.87 4.96 0.47
N ARG A 24 -6.41 4.22 -0.54
CA ARG A 24 -7.17 3.09 -1.09
C ARG A 24 -7.33 1.97 -0.07
N LYS A 25 -6.35 1.73 0.80
CA LYS A 25 -6.48 0.76 1.89
C LYS A 25 -7.55 1.21 2.88
N GLN A 26 -7.55 2.49 3.25
CA GLN A 26 -8.57 3.07 4.13
C GLN A 26 -9.97 2.90 3.55
N LEU A 27 -10.17 3.18 2.26
CA LEU A 27 -11.44 2.95 1.58
C LEU A 27 -11.89 1.49 1.68
N TRP A 28 -11.01 0.53 1.41
CA TRP A 28 -11.36 -0.89 1.55
C TRP A 28 -11.66 -1.31 3.00
N GLU A 29 -10.99 -0.71 3.99
CA GLU A 29 -11.31 -0.94 5.40
C GLU A 29 -12.69 -0.39 5.78
N GLU A 30 -13.06 0.77 5.26
CA GLU A 30 -14.40 1.35 5.45
C GLU A 30 -15.47 0.52 4.75
N HIS A 31 -15.20 0.06 3.53
CA HIS A 31 -16.07 -0.89 2.83
C HIS A 31 -16.26 -2.15 3.68
N PHE A 32 -15.18 -2.78 4.14
CA PHE A 32 -15.26 -3.98 4.97
C PHE A 32 -16.03 -3.78 6.29
N LYS A 33 -15.91 -2.61 6.93
CA LYS A 33 -16.62 -2.27 8.18
C LYS A 33 -18.10 -1.93 7.96
N SER A 34 -18.52 -1.70 6.73
CA SER A 34 -19.91 -1.38 6.41
C SER A 34 -20.82 -2.59 6.63
N ALA A 35 -21.82 -2.45 7.50
CA ALA A 35 -22.75 -3.51 7.90
C ALA A 35 -23.65 -4.06 6.77
N LYS A 36 -23.46 -3.61 5.52
CA LYS A 36 -24.30 -3.94 4.36
C LYS A 36 -23.68 -4.95 3.39
N MET A 37 -22.52 -5.53 3.70
CA MET A 37 -21.78 -6.35 2.73
C MET A 37 -22.07 -7.84 2.79
N ASP A 38 -22.18 -8.44 1.61
CA ASP A 38 -22.27 -9.88 1.44
C ASP A 38 -20.89 -10.56 1.60
N ARG A 39 -20.89 -11.89 1.74
CA ARG A 39 -19.67 -12.67 1.96
C ARG A 39 -18.63 -12.49 0.85
N LYS A 40 -19.09 -12.31 -0.40
CA LYS A 40 -18.22 -12.15 -1.58
C LYS A 40 -17.49 -10.81 -1.53
N SER A 41 -18.22 -9.74 -1.28
CA SER A 41 -17.66 -8.39 -1.16
C SER A 41 -16.70 -8.31 0.03
N ASN A 42 -17.02 -8.97 1.15
CA ASN A 42 -16.11 -9.03 2.31
C ASN A 42 -14.78 -9.73 1.97
N ALA A 43 -14.84 -10.85 1.23
CA ALA A 43 -13.64 -11.55 0.79
C ALA A 43 -12.81 -10.73 -0.21
N GLU A 44 -13.46 -9.91 -1.05
CA GLU A 44 -12.77 -8.96 -1.92
C GLU A 44 -12.06 -7.87 -1.13
N ALA A 45 -12.75 -7.23 -0.18
CA ALA A 45 -12.17 -6.19 0.65
C ALA A 45 -10.93 -6.69 1.42
N ILE A 46 -11.03 -7.85 2.07
CA ILE A 46 -9.89 -8.46 2.79
C ILE A 46 -8.70 -8.71 1.85
N ARG A 47 -8.95 -9.22 0.64
CA ARG A 47 -7.87 -9.47 -0.35
C ARG A 47 -7.18 -8.18 -0.75
N ASN A 48 -7.95 -7.13 -1.06
CA ASN A 48 -7.40 -5.83 -1.44
C ASN A 48 -6.63 -5.16 -0.30
N ILE A 49 -7.15 -5.19 0.93
CA ILE A 49 -6.44 -4.69 2.13
C ILE A 49 -5.10 -5.41 2.29
N THR A 50 -5.09 -6.74 2.13
CA THR A 50 -3.88 -7.56 2.29
C THR A 50 -2.84 -7.23 1.22
N ALA A 51 -3.26 -7.10 -0.04
CA ALA A 51 -2.38 -6.71 -1.14
C ALA A 51 -1.78 -5.32 -0.91
N LEU A 52 -2.60 -4.34 -0.52
CA LEU A 52 -2.17 -2.97 -0.24
C LEU A 52 -1.21 -2.91 0.96
N ARG A 53 -1.38 -3.75 1.98
CA ARG A 53 -0.41 -3.87 3.08
C ARG A 53 0.98 -4.24 2.57
N GLY A 54 1.07 -5.15 1.61
CA GLY A 54 2.34 -5.53 0.98
C GLY A 54 2.96 -4.37 0.19
N VAL A 55 2.16 -3.72 -0.65
CA VAL A 55 2.60 -2.54 -1.43
C VAL A 55 3.12 -1.43 -0.52
N ILE A 56 2.36 -1.08 0.53
CA ILE A 56 2.74 -0.07 1.52
C ILE A 56 4.04 -0.44 2.22
N LYS A 57 4.21 -1.71 2.65
CA LYS A 57 5.47 -2.17 3.27
C LYS A 57 6.65 -1.96 2.32
N THR A 58 6.50 -2.33 1.04
CA THR A 58 7.55 -2.16 0.03
C THR A 58 7.90 -0.69 -0.20
N LEU A 59 6.90 0.18 -0.37
CA LEU A 59 7.13 1.61 -0.60
C LEU A 59 7.83 2.26 0.59
N ARG A 60 7.36 1.97 1.82
CA ARG A 60 8.00 2.50 3.03
C ARG A 60 9.43 1.98 3.22
N TRP A 61 9.70 0.72 2.86
CA TRP A 61 11.06 0.17 2.84
C TRP A 61 11.97 0.89 1.83
N ILE A 62 11.52 1.08 0.58
CA ILE A 62 12.28 1.79 -0.46
C ILE A 62 12.58 3.23 -0.01
N LEU A 63 11.60 3.89 0.61
CA LEU A 63 11.73 5.25 1.16
C LEU A 63 12.54 5.33 2.47
N LYS A 64 13.11 4.22 2.94
CA LYS A 64 13.91 4.14 4.19
C LYS A 64 13.17 4.70 5.40
N MET A 65 11.85 4.54 5.45
CA MET A 65 11.04 4.98 6.58
C MET A 65 11.23 4.07 7.79
N THR A 66 10.90 4.61 8.97
CA THR A 66 10.87 3.87 10.22
C THR A 66 9.44 3.49 10.60
N ASP A 67 9.32 2.44 11.42
CA ASP A 67 8.06 2.09 12.05
C ASP A 67 7.72 3.07 13.19
N LYS A 68 6.58 2.82 13.86
CA LYS A 68 6.11 3.62 15.00
C LYS A 68 7.08 3.69 16.19
N ASN A 69 8.04 2.77 16.26
CA ASN A 69 9.05 2.69 17.32
C ASN A 69 10.40 3.30 16.88
N GLY A 70 10.48 3.86 15.66
CA GLY A 70 11.72 4.38 15.10
C GLY A 70 12.64 3.31 14.50
N MET A 71 12.19 2.06 14.36
CA MET A 71 12.99 0.97 13.80
C MET A 71 12.88 0.95 12.27
N PRO A 72 13.97 0.65 11.53
CA PRO A 72 13.90 0.51 10.08
C PRO A 72 12.91 -0.57 9.67
N ILE A 73 12.15 -0.31 8.60
CA ILE A 73 11.24 -1.31 8.07
C ILE A 73 12.06 -2.44 7.43
N PRO A 74 11.82 -3.71 7.79
CA PRO A 74 12.55 -4.83 7.21
C PRO A 74 12.15 -5.02 5.75
N HIS A 75 13.06 -5.64 4.99
CA HIS A 75 12.80 -5.95 3.59
C HIS A 75 11.50 -6.78 3.45
N PRO A 76 10.67 -6.53 2.42
CA PRO A 76 9.35 -7.17 2.29
C PRO A 76 9.36 -8.69 2.19
N LEU A 77 10.47 -9.27 1.73
CA LEU A 77 10.62 -10.72 1.47
C LEU A 77 11.51 -11.45 2.48
N ASP A 78 12.04 -10.73 3.47
CA ASP A 78 12.72 -11.31 4.63
C ASP A 78 11.69 -11.69 5.70
#